data_AF-A0A7J6U7G7-F1
#
_entry.id   AF-A0A7J6U7G7-F1
#
_cell.length_a   1.000
_cell.length_b   1.000
_cell.length_c   1.000
_cell.angle_alpha   90.00
_cell.angle_beta   90.00
_cell.angle_gamma   90.00
#
_symmetry.space_group_name_H-M   'P 1'
#
loop_
_entity.id
_entity.type
_entity.pdbx_description
1 polymer ?
#
loop_
_entity_poly.entity_id
_entity_poly.type
_entity_poly.pdbx_seq_one_letter_code
_entity_poly.pdbx_strand_id
1 'polypeptide(L)'
;MKLVLVRGRSPRGLPRDYVLPPEVLVWEAAGRDMFTRFKNGDQERRIFLNVELMPHELKAIDEVYATLERREITLARQLEPRILRYLYHARFNVDRAVRELVETQKWRLEYFKRPMCDEDLLHELNTVSTESGPMANDSMCLHYMGGFLYVSGRDKLLRPCLVVQPSLLVKAGISKDNAIRTSVFLLEFITRYMLLPSKVESIVMIVDFDGVGFDAPFSTAFALYKVLAHHYMGRMAAMYLVNLPSFMKTVVRKLARKVMTERQLQKNHIVADVGEDLARYFDADQLERRYGGAKANIKRYYPITHLSSKYNEKKGAHEQLLKTCHRCLGLPTVRGQLWRRGVPPAPLRFAREAMPVFEALGLPQPTVMLVSREDLPYADLPPCEVPIVPEGTTEDVQLDELDHLLLSKKCSVATVFPNARGGYQGDVKQPPRQVAPLLVEASLSRSGPNFVKPPRCSGDSNELVVAAVEECRN
;
A
#
# COMPACT_ATOMS: atom_id res chain seq x y z
N MET A 1 -9.11 -9.10 -0.68
CA MET A 1 -8.64 -8.58 -1.96
C MET A 1 -7.28 -9.22 -2.17
N LYS A 2 -7.16 -10.13 -3.13
CA LYS A 2 -5.99 -11.01 -3.29
C LYS A 2 -4.72 -10.21 -3.64
N LEU A 3 -3.97 -9.77 -2.62
CA LEU A 3 -2.52 -9.63 -2.77
C LEU A 3 -1.93 -11.04 -2.76
N VAL A 4 -2.23 -11.85 -3.78
CA VAL A 4 -1.38 -13.00 -4.03
C VAL A 4 -0.11 -12.40 -4.59
N LEU A 5 0.88 -12.16 -3.72
CA LEU A 5 2.25 -12.44 -4.12
C LEU A 5 2.24 -13.93 -4.45
N VAL A 6 1.78 -14.25 -5.66
CA VAL A 6 1.86 -15.59 -6.19
C VAL A 6 3.33 -15.89 -6.08
N ARG A 7 3.68 -16.88 -5.27
CA ARG A 7 4.95 -17.56 -5.42
C ARG A 7 5.00 -17.89 -6.91
N GLY A 8 5.74 -17.13 -7.72
CA GLY A 8 6.21 -17.74 -8.94
C GLY A 8 6.91 -19.02 -8.53
N ARG A 9 6.86 -20.00 -9.41
CA ARG A 9 7.32 -21.37 -9.20
C ARG A 9 8.84 -21.47 -8.98
N SER A 10 9.48 -20.49 -8.36
CA SER A 10 10.81 -20.59 -7.78
C SER A 10 10.76 -21.55 -6.59
N PRO A 11 11.54 -22.65 -6.60
CA PRO A 11 11.66 -23.60 -5.48
C PRO A 11 12.25 -22.99 -4.21
N ARG A 12 12.74 -21.76 -4.26
CA ARG A 12 13.32 -21.02 -3.14
C ARG A 12 12.45 -19.80 -2.90
N GLY A 13 11.77 -19.74 -1.76
CA GLY A 13 10.95 -18.60 -1.37
C GLY A 13 11.76 -17.29 -1.45
N LEU A 14 11.09 -16.19 -1.75
CA LEU A 14 11.69 -14.85 -1.73
C LEU A 14 12.48 -14.68 -0.43
N PRO A 15 13.80 -14.40 -0.48
CA PRO A 15 14.54 -14.06 0.72
C PRO A 15 13.92 -12.79 1.31
N ARG A 16 13.58 -12.85 2.60
CA ARG A 16 12.83 -11.80 3.32
C ARG A 16 13.50 -11.47 4.65
N ASP A 17 14.80 -11.71 4.71
CA ASP A 17 15.60 -11.48 5.91
C ASP A 17 15.48 -10.00 6.28
N TYR A 18 15.04 -9.76 7.52
CA TYR A 18 14.88 -8.43 8.11
C TYR A 18 13.95 -7.48 7.35
N VAL A 19 13.05 -8.01 6.52
CA VAL A 19 11.96 -7.22 5.92
C VAL A 19 11.13 -6.57 7.02
N LEU A 20 10.86 -7.28 8.13
CA LEU A 20 10.51 -6.69 9.42
C LEU A 20 11.66 -6.95 10.40
N PRO A 21 12.42 -5.94 10.84
CA PRO A 21 13.51 -6.17 11.77
C PRO A 21 12.95 -6.26 13.21
N PRO A 22 13.53 -7.09 14.11
CA PRO A 22 13.02 -7.28 15.47
C PRO A 22 12.86 -5.98 16.29
N GLU A 23 13.63 -4.95 15.97
CA GLU A 23 13.55 -3.60 16.54
C GLU A 23 12.15 -3.04 16.47
N VAL A 24 11.40 -3.32 15.40
CA VAL A 24 10.03 -2.81 15.22
C VAL A 24 9.07 -3.41 16.25
N LEU A 25 9.33 -4.64 16.75
CA LEU A 25 8.52 -5.26 17.80
C LEU A 25 8.82 -4.66 19.19
N VAL A 26 10.07 -4.24 19.41
CA VAL A 26 10.53 -3.69 20.69
C VAL A 26 10.30 -2.18 20.79
N TRP A 27 10.27 -1.49 19.66
CA TRP A 27 10.12 -0.04 19.60
C TRP A 27 8.73 0.39 20.03
N GLU A 28 8.62 1.52 20.72
CA GLU A 28 7.37 2.16 21.12
C GLU A 28 7.36 3.59 20.62
N ALA A 29 6.27 4.01 19.96
CA ALA A 29 6.11 5.40 19.55
C ALA A 29 5.75 6.26 20.76
N ALA A 30 6.46 7.37 20.96
CA ALA A 30 6.12 8.31 22.03
C ALA A 30 6.23 9.78 21.58
N GLY A 31 5.41 10.65 22.16
CA GLY A 31 5.51 12.10 22.02
C GLY A 31 5.60 12.60 20.57
N ARG A 32 6.81 13.00 20.14
CA ARG A 32 7.08 13.57 18.80
C ARG A 32 7.05 12.51 17.68
N ASP A 33 7.13 11.23 18.01
CA ASP A 33 7.07 10.15 17.01
C ASP A 33 5.63 9.85 16.59
N MET A 34 4.68 10.14 17.47
CA MET A 34 3.24 10.00 17.23
C MET A 34 2.69 11.09 16.29
N PHE A 35 3.31 12.27 16.28
CA PHE A 35 2.83 13.45 15.56
C PHE A 35 3.98 14.25 14.93
N THR A 36 3.87 14.57 13.64
CA THR A 36 4.68 15.62 13.04
C THR A 36 4.08 16.98 13.34
N ARG A 37 4.89 17.88 13.90
CA ARG A 37 4.53 19.28 14.13
C ARG A 37 5.15 20.14 13.04
N PHE A 38 4.32 20.89 12.35
CA PHE A 38 4.70 21.79 11.27
C PHE A 38 5.04 23.18 11.82
N LYS A 39 5.80 23.97 11.04
CA LYS A 39 6.28 25.30 11.47
C LYS A 39 5.15 26.28 11.77
N ASN A 40 4.00 26.10 11.14
CA ASN A 40 2.79 26.90 11.34
C ASN A 40 1.94 26.45 12.56
N GLY A 41 2.44 25.53 13.39
CA GLY A 41 1.74 24.99 14.55
C GLY A 41 0.76 23.86 14.24
N ASP A 42 0.52 23.57 12.96
CA ASP A 42 -0.31 22.45 12.51
C ASP A 42 0.34 21.10 12.87
N GLN A 43 -0.48 20.07 13.03
CA GLN A 43 -0.03 18.74 13.42
C GLN A 43 -0.64 17.67 12.55
N GLU A 44 0.16 16.64 12.24
CA GLU A 44 -0.29 15.45 11.54
C GLU A 44 0.13 14.21 12.31
N ARG A 45 -0.84 13.35 12.57
CA ARG A 45 -0.63 12.05 13.20
C ARG A 45 0.22 11.14 12.31
N ARG A 46 1.08 10.33 12.92
CA ARG A 46 1.93 9.34 12.25
C ARG A 46 1.56 7.90 12.57
N ILE A 47 1.08 7.67 13.79
CA ILE A 47 0.61 6.36 14.27
C ILE A 47 -0.90 6.43 14.45
N PHE A 48 -1.65 5.62 13.70
CA PHE A 48 -3.10 5.72 13.55
C PHE A 48 -3.85 4.54 14.17
N LEU A 49 -3.20 3.40 14.29
CA LEU A 49 -3.84 2.12 14.56
C LEU A 49 -3.38 1.56 15.90
N ASN A 50 -4.29 0.87 16.59
CA ASN A 50 -4.05 0.17 17.86
C ASN A 50 -3.47 1.08 18.96
N VAL A 51 -3.75 2.38 18.87
CA VAL A 51 -3.34 3.41 19.84
C VAL A 51 -4.55 4.25 20.21
N GLU A 52 -4.49 4.89 21.37
CA GLU A 52 -5.52 5.83 21.80
C GLU A 52 -5.62 7.02 20.83
N LEU A 53 -6.87 7.38 20.51
CA LEU A 53 -7.20 8.48 19.60
C LEU A 53 -7.78 9.66 20.39
N MET A 54 -7.55 10.86 19.88
CA MET A 54 -8.04 12.08 20.50
C MET A 54 -9.57 12.16 20.38
N PRO A 55 -10.26 12.83 21.33
CA PRO A 55 -11.73 12.91 21.31
C PRO A 55 -12.32 13.45 20.00
N HIS A 56 -11.65 14.42 19.37
CA HIS A 56 -12.10 14.96 18.08
C HIS A 56 -11.92 13.98 16.91
N GLU A 57 -10.89 13.12 16.97
CA GLU A 57 -10.67 12.08 15.97
C GLU A 57 -11.77 11.02 16.07
N LEU A 58 -12.09 10.58 17.28
CA LEU A 58 -13.20 9.66 17.53
C LEU A 58 -14.53 10.23 17.03
N LYS A 59 -14.83 11.49 17.36
CA LYS A 59 -16.04 12.17 16.88
C LYS A 59 -16.12 12.21 15.35
N ALA A 60 -15.00 12.47 14.67
CA ALA A 60 -14.96 12.50 13.21
C ALA A 60 -15.10 11.11 12.59
N ILE A 61 -14.54 10.07 13.23
CA ILE A 61 -14.73 8.67 12.82
C ILE A 61 -16.20 8.27 12.96
N ASP A 62 -16.86 8.63 14.07
CA ASP A 62 -18.28 8.36 14.29
C ASP A 62 -19.14 9.04 13.19
N GLU A 63 -18.81 10.28 12.82
CA GLU A 63 -19.51 10.99 11.73
C GLU A 63 -19.25 10.36 10.34
N VAL A 64 -18.07 9.78 10.10
CA VAL A 64 -17.80 8.99 8.89
C VAL A 64 -18.73 7.78 8.84
N TYR A 65 -18.85 7.01 9.93
CA TYR A 65 -19.74 5.85 9.97
C TYR A 65 -21.21 6.26 9.79
N ALA A 66 -21.67 7.32 10.47
CA ALA A 66 -23.01 7.87 10.28
C ALA A 66 -23.26 8.33 8.83
N THR A 67 -22.25 8.87 8.16
CA THR A 67 -22.34 9.30 6.77
C THR A 67 -22.37 8.12 5.79
N LEU A 68 -21.62 7.05 6.07
CA LEU A 68 -21.66 5.81 5.30
C LEU A 68 -23.04 5.15 5.41
N GLU A 69 -23.59 5.07 6.62
CA GLU A 69 -24.93 4.52 6.88
C GLU A 69 -26.03 5.35 6.19
N ARG A 70 -26.01 6.68 6.38
CA ARG A 70 -26.98 7.61 5.77
C ARG A 70 -26.99 7.55 4.23
N ARG A 71 -25.86 7.19 3.63
CA ARG A 71 -25.70 7.08 2.16
C ARG A 71 -25.79 5.65 1.66
N GLU A 72 -26.07 4.68 2.53
CA GLU A 72 -26.15 3.25 2.21
C GLU A 72 -24.87 2.72 1.53
N ILE A 73 -23.70 3.19 1.99
CA ILE A 73 -22.40 2.80 1.43
C ILE A 73 -21.73 1.76 2.33
N THR A 74 -21.55 0.56 1.81
CA THR A 74 -20.72 -0.47 2.46
C THR A 74 -19.24 -0.23 2.14
N LEU A 75 -18.47 0.16 3.15
CA LEU A 75 -17.02 0.28 3.07
C LEU A 75 -16.37 -1.07 3.32
N ALA A 76 -15.45 -1.48 2.45
CA ALA A 76 -14.70 -2.71 2.58
C ALA A 76 -13.84 -2.67 3.85
N ARG A 77 -13.82 -3.77 4.60
CA ARG A 77 -13.12 -3.92 5.88
C ARG A 77 -11.64 -3.53 5.82
N GLN A 78 -10.94 -3.76 4.71
CA GLN A 78 -9.54 -3.35 4.54
C GLN A 78 -9.31 -1.83 4.45
N LEU A 79 -10.37 -1.04 4.23
CA LEU A 79 -10.33 0.42 4.18
C LEU A 79 -10.72 1.07 5.49
N GLU A 80 -11.43 0.38 6.39
CA GLU A 80 -11.77 0.91 7.72
C GLU A 80 -10.55 1.44 8.48
N PRO A 81 -9.41 0.72 8.60
CA PRO A 81 -8.21 1.24 9.25
C PRO A 81 -7.63 2.51 8.61
N ARG A 82 -8.06 2.83 7.38
CA ARG A 82 -7.58 4.02 6.65
C ARG A 82 -8.42 5.25 6.94
N ILE A 83 -9.62 5.13 7.55
CA ILE A 83 -10.54 6.26 7.76
C ILE A 83 -9.84 7.47 8.37
N LEU A 84 -9.09 7.29 9.45
CA LEU A 84 -8.42 8.41 10.12
C LEU A 84 -7.37 9.08 9.23
N ARG A 85 -6.66 8.33 8.38
CA ARG A 85 -5.69 8.89 7.42
C ARG A 85 -6.38 9.80 6.40
N TYR A 86 -7.56 9.39 5.94
CA TYR A 86 -8.39 10.17 5.01
C TYR A 86 -8.98 11.40 5.68
N LEU A 87 -9.39 11.29 6.95
CA LEU A 87 -9.81 12.46 7.74
C LEU A 87 -8.68 13.49 7.87
N TYR A 88 -7.45 13.07 8.21
CA TYR A 88 -6.30 13.99 8.26
C TYR A 88 -6.00 14.64 6.91
N HIS A 89 -6.07 13.88 5.83
CA HIS A 89 -5.88 14.39 4.47
C HIS A 89 -6.95 15.42 4.09
N ALA A 90 -8.22 15.10 4.37
CA ALA A 90 -9.37 15.93 4.09
C ALA A 90 -9.53 17.11 5.07
N ARG A 91 -8.60 17.31 6.02
CA ARG A 91 -8.69 18.30 7.10
C ARG A 91 -10.00 18.18 7.90
N PHE A 92 -10.36 16.94 8.22
CA PHE A 92 -11.58 16.56 8.93
C PHE A 92 -12.88 16.97 8.23
N ASN A 93 -12.83 17.26 6.92
CA ASN A 93 -14.04 17.31 6.10
C ASN A 93 -14.52 15.87 5.84
N VAL A 94 -15.58 15.46 6.53
CA VAL A 94 -16.10 14.09 6.51
C VAL A 94 -16.61 13.70 5.12
N ASP A 95 -17.40 14.55 4.46
CA ASP A 95 -17.93 14.23 3.13
C ASP A 95 -16.83 14.01 2.09
N ARG A 96 -15.77 14.82 2.17
CA ARG A 96 -14.56 14.66 1.34
C ARG A 96 -13.84 13.36 1.67
N ALA A 97 -13.62 13.06 2.95
CA ALA A 97 -12.95 11.83 3.37
C ALA A 97 -13.72 10.59 2.90
N VAL A 98 -15.05 10.56 3.06
CA VAL A 98 -15.92 9.47 2.58
C VAL A 98 -15.85 9.33 1.06
N ARG A 99 -15.92 10.44 0.31
CA ARG A 99 -15.81 10.40 -1.16
C ARG A 99 -14.48 9.78 -1.61
N GLU A 100 -13.36 10.26 -1.06
CA GLU A 100 -12.01 9.77 -1.45
C GLU A 100 -11.77 8.32 -0.99
N LEU A 101 -12.34 7.90 0.16
CA LEU A 101 -12.34 6.49 0.59
C LEU A 101 -13.06 5.60 -0.42
N VAL A 102 -14.25 6.01 -0.89
CA VAL A 102 -15.03 5.28 -1.89
C VAL A 102 -14.33 5.26 -3.25
N GLU A 103 -13.71 6.37 -3.67
CA GLU A 103 -12.87 6.41 -4.87
C GLU A 103 -11.70 5.42 -4.78
N THR A 104 -11.08 5.33 -3.60
CA THR A 104 -10.02 4.34 -3.35
C THR A 104 -10.55 2.91 -3.33
N GLN A 105 -11.74 2.65 -2.79
CA GLN A 105 -12.40 1.34 -2.88
C GLN A 105 -12.58 0.90 -4.32
N LYS A 106 -13.17 1.77 -5.14
CA LYS A 106 -13.39 1.50 -6.56
C LYS A 106 -12.08 1.26 -7.30
N TRP A 107 -11.09 2.13 -7.10
CA TRP A 107 -9.77 1.96 -7.69
C TRP A 107 -9.13 0.64 -7.30
N ARG A 108 -9.21 0.25 -6.03
CA ARG A 108 -8.65 -1.03 -5.54
C ARG A 108 -9.35 -2.22 -6.18
N LEU A 109 -10.69 -2.22 -6.24
CA LEU A 109 -11.46 -3.28 -6.88
C LEU A 109 -11.08 -3.44 -8.36
N GLU A 110 -10.87 -2.32 -9.06
CA GLU A 110 -10.47 -2.32 -10.47
C GLU A 110 -9.00 -2.75 -10.67
N TYR A 111 -8.09 -2.07 -9.98
CA TYR A 111 -6.65 -2.17 -10.19
C TYR A 111 -6.10 -3.56 -9.83
N PHE A 112 -6.73 -4.23 -8.86
CA PHE A 112 -6.33 -5.55 -8.40
C PHE A 112 -7.31 -6.66 -8.83
N LYS A 113 -8.12 -6.44 -9.88
CA LYS A 113 -8.89 -7.52 -10.52
C LYS A 113 -7.99 -8.72 -10.86
N ARG A 114 -6.77 -8.42 -11.32
CA ARG A 114 -5.70 -9.41 -11.48
C ARG A 114 -4.67 -9.22 -10.35
N PRO A 115 -4.32 -10.27 -9.60
CA PRO A 115 -3.21 -10.20 -8.65
C PRO A 115 -1.92 -9.74 -9.34
N MET A 116 -1.10 -8.98 -8.61
CA MET A 116 0.23 -8.60 -9.09
C MET A 116 1.23 -9.71 -8.74
N CYS A 117 1.88 -10.25 -9.75
CA CYS A 117 3.00 -11.17 -9.63
C CYS A 117 4.30 -10.37 -9.67
N ASP A 118 5.31 -10.74 -8.88
CA ASP A 118 6.63 -10.13 -8.98
C ASP A 118 7.36 -10.54 -10.26
N GLU A 119 7.11 -11.75 -10.78
CA GLU A 119 7.65 -12.20 -12.07
C GLU A 119 7.27 -11.26 -13.22
N ASP A 120 6.04 -10.72 -13.21
CA ASP A 120 5.55 -9.75 -14.20
C ASP A 120 6.34 -8.43 -14.17
N LEU A 121 7.04 -8.14 -13.06
CA LEU A 121 7.69 -6.85 -12.77
C LEU A 121 9.20 -6.97 -12.61
N LEU A 122 9.78 -8.16 -12.81
CA LEU A 122 11.21 -8.40 -12.60
C LEU A 122 12.07 -7.49 -13.48
N HIS A 123 11.59 -7.16 -14.68
CA HIS A 123 12.29 -6.26 -15.59
C HIS A 123 12.41 -4.85 -15.00
N GLU A 124 11.32 -4.29 -14.49
CA GLU A 124 11.30 -2.96 -13.88
C GLU A 124 11.98 -2.91 -12.51
N LEU A 125 11.88 -4.00 -11.74
CA LEU A 125 12.49 -4.13 -10.41
C LEU A 125 14.01 -4.29 -10.48
N ASN A 126 14.56 -4.79 -11.61
CA ASN A 126 15.98 -5.11 -11.77
C ASN A 126 16.51 -4.75 -13.17
N THR A 127 16.12 -3.60 -13.72
CA THR A 127 16.53 -3.13 -15.05
C THR A 127 17.94 -3.59 -15.49
N VAL A 128 17.99 -4.13 -16.70
CA VAL A 128 19.20 -4.71 -17.27
C VAL A 128 20.03 -3.56 -17.86
N SER A 129 21.23 -3.35 -17.33
CA SER A 129 22.21 -2.50 -18.02
C SER A 129 22.82 -3.31 -19.17
N THR A 130 22.55 -2.92 -20.41
CA THR A 130 23.35 -3.34 -21.57
C THR A 130 24.67 -2.57 -21.55
N GLU A 131 25.55 -2.87 -20.61
CA GLU A 131 26.98 -2.63 -20.84
C GLU A 131 27.52 -3.89 -21.50
N SER A 132 27.62 -3.81 -22.83
CA SER A 132 28.18 -4.82 -23.71
C SER A 132 29.66 -5.06 -23.38
N GLY A 133 29.94 -5.94 -22.41
CA GLY A 133 31.21 -6.66 -22.36
C GLY A 133 31.21 -7.79 -23.40
N PRO A 134 32.32 -8.07 -24.10
CA PRO A 134 32.32 -9.05 -25.18
C PRO A 134 32.17 -10.48 -24.65
N MET A 135 31.21 -11.19 -25.24
CA MET A 135 31.09 -12.64 -25.38
C MET A 135 31.22 -13.53 -24.12
N ALA A 136 30.08 -14.10 -23.71
CA ALA A 136 30.04 -15.48 -23.24
C ALA A 136 28.80 -16.15 -23.85
N ASN A 137 29.04 -16.75 -25.00
CA ASN A 137 28.27 -17.81 -25.62
C ASN A 137 28.23 -19.03 -24.68
N ASP A 138 27.34 -18.97 -23.67
CA ASP A 138 26.66 -20.10 -23.07
C ASP A 138 25.59 -19.57 -22.08
N SER A 139 24.35 -20.06 -22.22
CA SER A 139 23.20 -19.89 -21.29
C SER A 139 23.01 -18.51 -20.61
N MET A 140 22.24 -17.62 -21.24
CA MET A 140 21.37 -16.59 -20.60
C MET A 140 21.81 -16.05 -19.21
N CYS A 141 23.02 -15.50 -19.10
CA CYS A 141 23.41 -14.72 -17.92
C CYS A 141 22.79 -13.31 -18.04
N LEU A 142 21.52 -13.16 -17.67
CA LEU A 142 20.95 -11.84 -17.39
C LEU A 142 21.74 -11.19 -16.25
N HIS A 143 22.63 -10.26 -16.58
CA HIS A 143 23.27 -9.37 -15.61
C HIS A 143 22.22 -8.32 -15.19
N TYR A 144 21.39 -8.67 -14.21
CA TYR A 144 20.44 -7.75 -13.59
C TYR A 144 21.21 -6.67 -12.80
N MET A 145 21.04 -5.38 -13.14
CA MET A 145 21.75 -4.26 -12.49
C MET A 145 20.77 -3.14 -12.12
N GLY A 146 20.10 -3.31 -10.96
CA GLY A 146 19.23 -2.30 -10.32
C GLY A 146 17.95 -1.95 -11.07
N GLY A 147 16.90 -1.50 -10.39
CA GLY A 147 15.63 -0.95 -10.90
C GLY A 147 15.47 0.55 -10.62
N PHE A 148 14.44 1.25 -11.12
CA PHE A 148 14.27 2.69 -10.80
C PHE A 148 13.81 2.96 -9.35
N LEU A 149 13.29 1.94 -8.67
CA LEU A 149 12.69 2.02 -7.34
C LEU A 149 13.06 0.79 -6.53
N TYR A 150 13.53 0.98 -5.29
CA TYR A 150 13.87 -0.13 -4.41
C TYR A 150 13.84 0.26 -2.92
N VAL A 151 13.87 -0.74 -2.04
CA VAL A 151 13.99 -0.56 -0.59
C VAL A 151 15.47 -0.61 -0.22
N SER A 152 16.01 0.39 0.47
CA SER A 152 17.44 0.43 0.84
C SER A 152 17.72 -0.03 2.28
N GLY A 153 17.02 0.59 3.24
CA GLY A 153 17.22 0.38 4.67
C GLY A 153 16.09 1.02 5.46
N ARG A 154 16.37 1.50 6.66
CA ARG A 154 15.41 2.21 7.52
C ARG A 154 16.02 3.48 8.11
N ASP A 155 15.19 4.44 8.42
CA ASP A 155 15.63 5.60 9.19
C ASP A 155 15.67 5.31 10.70
N LYS A 156 16.08 6.29 11.50
CA LYS A 156 16.20 6.16 12.97
C LYS A 156 14.87 5.87 13.68
N LEU A 157 13.74 6.13 13.02
CA LEU A 157 12.39 5.79 13.51
C LEU A 157 11.89 4.46 12.92
N LEU A 158 12.83 3.66 12.39
CA LEU A 158 12.61 2.35 11.80
C LEU A 158 11.68 2.37 10.58
N ARG A 159 11.44 3.52 9.94
CA ARG A 159 10.58 3.61 8.76
C ARG A 159 11.32 3.06 7.54
N PRO A 160 10.73 2.16 6.74
CA PRO A 160 11.34 1.68 5.50
C PRO A 160 11.70 2.85 4.58
N CYS A 161 12.91 2.81 4.03
CA CYS A 161 13.39 3.80 3.08
C CYS A 161 13.26 3.29 1.64
N LEU A 162 12.40 3.93 0.88
CA LEU A 162 12.37 3.79 -0.57
C LEU A 162 13.39 4.71 -1.21
N VAL A 163 14.12 4.22 -2.21
CA VAL A 163 14.97 5.04 -3.05
C VAL A 163 14.40 5.02 -4.46
N VAL A 164 14.23 6.21 -5.04
CA VAL A 164 13.77 6.43 -6.40
C VAL A 164 14.90 7.07 -7.19
N GLN A 165 15.23 6.51 -8.34
CA GLN A 165 16.22 7.05 -9.28
C GLN A 165 15.51 7.40 -10.59
N PRO A 166 15.00 8.64 -10.76
CA PRO A 166 14.22 9.02 -11.93
C PRO A 166 14.98 8.87 -13.25
N SER A 167 16.32 8.98 -13.23
CA SER A 167 17.15 8.78 -14.43
C SER A 167 17.00 7.36 -15.00
N LEU A 168 16.74 6.36 -14.16
CA LEU A 168 16.53 4.97 -14.61
C LEU A 168 15.17 4.75 -15.27
N LEU A 169 14.15 5.55 -14.96
CA LEU A 169 12.88 5.50 -15.69
C LEU A 169 13.09 5.82 -17.18
N VAL A 170 13.92 6.82 -17.46
CA VAL A 170 14.22 7.25 -18.84
C VAL A 170 15.18 6.27 -19.50
N LYS A 171 16.31 5.96 -18.85
CA LYS A 171 17.36 5.09 -19.42
C LYS A 171 16.86 3.70 -19.77
N ALA A 172 15.98 3.13 -18.96
CA ALA A 172 15.43 1.80 -19.20
C ALA A 172 14.10 1.81 -19.99
N GLY A 173 13.63 2.98 -20.45
CA GLY A 173 12.40 3.07 -21.24
C GLY A 173 11.16 2.58 -20.50
N ILE A 174 11.10 2.76 -19.17
CA ILE A 174 9.99 2.26 -18.36
C ILE A 174 8.73 3.08 -18.66
N SER A 175 7.69 2.40 -19.12
CA SER A 175 6.40 3.04 -19.39
C SER A 175 5.78 3.63 -18.13
N LYS A 176 4.92 4.64 -18.28
CA LYS A 176 4.17 5.23 -17.16
C LYS A 176 3.39 4.19 -16.37
N ASP A 177 2.74 3.26 -17.06
CA ASP A 177 1.90 2.24 -16.44
C ASP A 177 2.76 1.21 -15.67
N ASN A 178 3.89 0.80 -16.23
CA ASN A 178 4.81 -0.12 -15.56
C ASN A 178 5.48 0.54 -14.35
N ALA A 179 5.82 1.83 -14.43
CA ALA A 179 6.32 2.58 -13.28
C ALA A 179 5.27 2.64 -12.15
N ILE A 180 4.00 2.91 -12.48
CA ILE A 180 2.89 2.90 -11.51
C ILE A 180 2.70 1.50 -10.91
N ARG A 181 2.64 0.46 -11.75
CA ARG A 181 2.45 -0.94 -11.32
C ARG A 181 3.57 -1.42 -10.41
N THR A 182 4.81 -1.11 -10.75
CA THR A 182 6.00 -1.43 -9.92
C THR A 182 5.97 -0.69 -8.59
N SER A 183 5.59 0.59 -8.60
CA SER A 183 5.49 1.40 -7.37
C SER A 183 4.37 0.91 -6.45
N VAL A 184 3.20 0.58 -7.01
CA VAL A 184 2.06 0.01 -6.28
C VAL A 184 2.42 -1.36 -5.71
N PHE A 185 3.07 -2.22 -6.49
CA PHE A 185 3.57 -3.51 -6.01
C PHE A 185 4.48 -3.36 -4.79
N LEU A 186 5.50 -2.49 -4.88
CA LEU A 186 6.46 -2.34 -3.80
C LEU A 186 5.82 -1.72 -2.54
N LEU A 187 4.88 -0.79 -2.69
CA LEU A 187 4.15 -0.22 -1.55
C LEU A 187 3.21 -1.21 -0.88
N GLU A 188 2.55 -2.08 -1.63
CA GLU A 188 1.74 -3.15 -1.06
C GLU A 188 2.63 -4.19 -0.35
N PHE A 189 3.80 -4.53 -0.91
CA PHE A 189 4.81 -5.35 -0.24
C PHE A 189 5.26 -4.73 1.09
N ILE A 190 5.63 -3.45 1.09
CA ILE A 190 6.00 -2.70 2.30
C ILE A 190 4.87 -2.73 3.31
N THR A 191 3.64 -2.47 2.87
CA THR A 191 2.46 -2.44 3.75
C THR A 191 2.22 -3.82 4.37
N ARG A 192 2.43 -4.92 3.65
CA ARG A 192 2.20 -6.28 4.14
C ARG A 192 3.28 -6.80 5.07
N TYR A 193 4.54 -6.43 4.86
CA TYR A 193 5.68 -7.09 5.53
C TYR A 193 6.62 -6.17 6.29
N MET A 194 6.59 -4.86 6.06
CA MET A 194 7.58 -3.93 6.61
C MET A 194 7.02 -2.92 7.60
N LEU A 195 5.71 -2.76 7.63
CA LEU A 195 4.96 -1.87 8.52
C LEU A 195 4.25 -2.67 9.60
N LEU A 196 4.15 -2.09 10.79
CA LEU A 196 3.46 -2.66 11.93
C LEU A 196 2.56 -1.58 12.54
N PRO A 197 1.22 -1.75 12.54
CA PRO A 197 0.29 -0.87 13.25
C PRO A 197 0.72 -0.60 14.69
N SER A 198 0.40 0.59 15.23
CA SER A 198 0.91 1.15 16.51
C SER A 198 2.41 1.47 16.58
N LYS A 199 3.19 0.97 15.63
CA LYS A 199 4.66 1.08 15.64
C LYS A 199 5.15 1.88 14.43
N VAL A 200 5.31 1.23 13.28
CA VAL A 200 5.86 1.85 12.08
C VAL A 200 4.79 1.81 11.01
N GLU A 201 4.20 2.97 10.76
CA GLU A 201 3.00 3.11 9.92
C GLU A 201 3.22 3.93 8.65
N SER A 202 4.45 4.39 8.44
CA SER A 202 4.88 5.27 7.35
C SER A 202 6.25 4.88 6.80
N ILE A 203 6.59 5.44 5.64
CA ILE A 203 7.85 5.26 4.92
C ILE A 203 8.58 6.59 4.80
N VAL A 204 9.89 6.53 4.54
CA VAL A 204 10.65 7.67 4.01
C VAL A 204 11.11 7.37 2.59
N MET A 205 11.40 8.43 1.83
CA MET A 205 11.83 8.31 0.46
C MET A 205 13.08 9.16 0.19
N ILE A 206 14.08 8.59 -0.47
CA ILE A 206 15.17 9.33 -1.10
C ILE A 206 14.86 9.38 -2.59
N VAL A 207 14.81 10.57 -3.18
CA VAL A 207 14.71 10.77 -4.62
C VAL A 207 16.05 11.28 -5.09
N ASP A 208 16.76 10.41 -5.80
CA ASP A 208 18.11 10.64 -6.29
C ASP A 208 18.09 11.15 -7.72
N PHE A 209 18.38 12.44 -7.89
CA PHE A 209 18.40 13.10 -9.19
C PHE A 209 19.72 12.90 -9.94
N ASP A 210 20.61 12.03 -9.45
CA ASP A 210 21.83 11.72 -10.18
C ASP A 210 21.51 11.17 -11.59
N GLY A 211 22.23 11.70 -12.58
CA GLY A 211 22.01 11.41 -13.98
C GLY A 211 20.68 11.90 -14.58
N VAL A 212 19.93 12.78 -13.91
CA VAL A 212 18.71 13.41 -14.48
C VAL A 212 19.10 14.63 -15.32
N GLY A 213 18.76 14.58 -16.61
CA GLY A 213 18.97 15.66 -17.57
C GLY A 213 17.74 16.52 -17.82
N PHE A 214 17.72 17.23 -18.96
CA PHE A 214 16.57 18.03 -19.42
C PHE A 214 15.35 17.18 -19.82
N ASP A 215 15.58 15.91 -20.12
CA ASP A 215 14.60 14.86 -20.45
C ASP A 215 13.95 14.23 -19.20
N ALA A 216 14.02 14.90 -18.05
CA ALA A 216 13.47 14.42 -16.79
C ALA A 216 12.01 13.93 -16.94
N PRO A 217 11.64 12.77 -16.36
CA PRO A 217 10.36 12.12 -16.59
C PRO A 217 9.23 12.74 -15.74
N PHE A 218 9.00 14.04 -15.87
CA PHE A 218 8.01 14.78 -15.07
C PHE A 218 6.59 14.28 -15.26
N SER A 219 6.23 13.83 -16.46
CA SER A 219 4.91 13.25 -16.74
C SER A 219 4.68 11.95 -15.96
N THR A 220 5.67 11.06 -15.94
CA THR A 220 5.66 9.83 -15.14
C THR A 220 5.65 10.15 -13.65
N ALA A 221 6.49 11.08 -13.18
CA ALA A 221 6.52 11.50 -11.79
C ALA A 221 5.18 12.08 -11.32
N PHE A 222 4.50 12.86 -12.16
CA PHE A 222 3.18 13.40 -11.86
C PHE A 222 2.10 12.33 -11.83
N ALA A 223 2.13 11.36 -12.74
CA ALA A 223 1.21 10.23 -12.74
C ALA A 223 1.39 9.35 -11.50
N LEU A 224 2.64 9.05 -11.13
CA LEU A 224 2.98 8.37 -9.87
C LEU A 224 2.45 9.15 -8.67
N TYR A 225 2.74 10.44 -8.59
CA TYR A 225 2.24 11.28 -7.51
C TYR A 225 0.72 11.22 -7.40
N LYS A 226 -0.02 11.34 -8.52
CA LYS A 226 -1.49 11.28 -8.50
C LYS A 226 -2.01 9.98 -7.89
N VAL A 227 -1.49 8.83 -8.32
CA VAL A 227 -1.92 7.52 -7.81
C VAL A 227 -1.52 7.37 -6.34
N LEU A 228 -0.27 7.67 -5.99
CA LEU A 228 0.25 7.43 -4.65
C LEU A 228 -0.34 8.39 -3.61
N ALA A 229 -0.43 9.68 -3.93
CA ALA A 229 -0.99 10.68 -3.03
C ALA A 229 -2.49 10.47 -2.79
N HIS A 230 -3.22 9.91 -3.76
CA HIS A 230 -4.65 9.69 -3.66
C HIS A 230 -5.02 8.34 -3.02
N HIS A 231 -4.25 7.27 -3.22
CA HIS A 231 -4.63 5.93 -2.70
C HIS A 231 -3.78 5.44 -1.51
N TYR A 232 -2.62 6.06 -1.26
CA TYR A 232 -1.69 5.70 -0.17
C TYR A 232 -1.48 6.86 0.81
N MET A 233 -2.58 7.55 1.14
CA MET A 233 -2.57 8.73 2.02
C MET A 233 -1.94 8.46 3.38
N GLY A 234 -1.21 9.46 3.88
CA GLY A 234 -0.60 9.43 5.21
C GLY A 234 0.54 8.41 5.37
N ARG A 235 0.98 7.75 4.28
CA ARG A 235 2.10 6.79 4.33
C ARG A 235 3.47 7.47 4.21
N MET A 236 3.56 8.63 3.58
CA MET A 236 4.83 9.35 3.42
C MET A 236 5.18 10.18 4.67
N ALA A 237 6.27 9.82 5.33
CA ALA A 237 6.82 10.55 6.47
C ALA A 237 7.64 11.76 6.03
N ALA A 238 8.65 11.52 5.18
CA ALA A 238 9.57 12.51 4.67
C ALA A 238 10.09 12.08 3.29
N MET A 239 10.45 13.05 2.46
CA MET A 239 11.07 12.86 1.16
C MET A 239 12.36 13.69 1.09
N TYR A 240 13.48 13.06 0.78
CA TYR A 240 14.79 13.68 0.67
C TYR A 240 15.19 13.75 -0.81
N LEU A 241 15.31 14.94 -1.36
CA LEU A 241 15.73 15.16 -2.74
C LEU A 241 17.25 15.37 -2.74
N VAL A 242 18.00 14.38 -3.22
CA VAL A 242 19.47 14.39 -3.27
C VAL A 242 19.96 14.55 -4.70
N ASN A 243 21.20 15.01 -4.86
CA ASN A 243 21.86 15.20 -6.15
C ASN A 243 21.05 16.06 -7.13
N LEU A 244 20.21 16.97 -6.62
CA LEU A 244 19.32 17.79 -7.44
C LEU A 244 20.11 18.87 -8.18
N PRO A 245 20.17 18.86 -9.53
CA PRO A 245 20.91 19.86 -10.29
C PRO A 245 20.39 21.27 -10.01
N SER A 246 21.31 22.24 -9.91
CA SER A 246 20.95 23.63 -9.58
C SER A 246 19.90 24.24 -10.52
N PHE A 247 19.95 23.92 -11.81
CA PHE A 247 18.96 24.38 -12.79
C PHE A 247 17.55 23.80 -12.54
N MET A 248 17.44 22.58 -11.97
CA MET A 248 16.16 21.93 -11.68
C MET A 248 15.53 22.39 -10.38
N LYS A 249 16.30 22.97 -9.44
CA LYS A 249 15.79 23.39 -8.12
C LYS A 249 14.55 24.28 -8.23
N THR A 250 14.56 25.24 -9.15
CA THR A 250 13.43 26.15 -9.36
C THR A 250 12.23 25.45 -10.01
N VAL A 251 12.47 24.56 -10.98
CA VAL A 251 11.42 23.81 -11.69
C VAL A 251 10.71 22.86 -10.74
N VAL A 252 11.47 22.04 -10.00
CA VAL A 252 10.93 21.09 -9.02
C VAL A 252 10.12 21.84 -7.96
N ARG A 253 10.62 22.97 -7.45
CA ARG A 253 9.88 23.77 -6.45
C ARG A 253 8.58 24.34 -7.01
N LYS A 254 8.58 24.84 -8.25
CA LYS A 254 7.35 25.35 -8.91
C LYS A 254 6.34 24.24 -9.14
N LEU A 255 6.79 23.09 -9.66
CA LEU A 255 5.93 21.95 -9.92
C LEU A 255 5.36 21.37 -8.62
N ALA A 256 6.19 21.21 -7.60
CA ALA A 256 5.77 20.74 -6.28
C ALA A 256 4.66 21.64 -5.71
N ARG A 257 4.79 22.97 -5.78
CA ARG A 257 3.74 23.90 -5.30
C ARG A 257 2.42 23.80 -6.05
N LYS A 258 2.45 23.43 -7.33
CA LYS A 258 1.22 23.26 -8.13
C LYS A 258 0.48 21.96 -7.79
N VAL A 259 1.20 20.96 -7.31
CA VAL A 259 0.75 19.58 -7.23
C VAL A 259 0.54 19.10 -5.80
N MET A 260 1.31 19.66 -4.86
CA MET A 260 1.35 19.26 -3.45
C MET A 260 0.67 20.29 -2.57
N THR A 261 -0.03 19.79 -1.55
CA THR A 261 -0.50 20.61 -0.44
C THR A 261 0.67 21.12 0.39
N GLU A 262 0.45 22.19 1.16
CA GLU A 262 1.46 22.77 2.06
C GLU A 262 2.04 21.72 3.04
N ARG A 263 1.20 20.83 3.60
CA ARG A 263 1.66 19.73 4.47
C ARG A 263 2.57 18.74 3.74
N GLN A 264 2.32 18.48 2.46
CA GLN A 264 3.16 17.59 1.65
C GLN A 264 4.48 18.26 1.29
N LEU A 265 4.47 19.56 0.95
CA LEU A 265 5.69 20.33 0.68
C LEU A 265 6.63 20.38 1.88
N GLN A 266 6.09 20.52 3.09
CA GLN A 266 6.89 20.57 4.32
C GLN A 266 7.58 19.25 4.67
N LYS A 267 7.20 18.15 4.01
CA LYS A 267 7.88 16.85 4.12
C LYS A 267 9.02 16.69 3.12
N ASN A 268 9.15 17.61 2.16
CA ASN A 268 10.22 17.58 1.17
C ASN A 268 11.44 18.33 1.70
N HIS A 269 12.55 17.62 1.78
CA HIS A 269 13.84 18.13 2.18
C HIS A 269 14.73 18.17 0.94
N ILE A 270 15.02 19.37 0.43
CA ILE A 270 16.09 19.52 -0.57
C ILE A 270 17.40 19.43 0.18
N VAL A 271 18.13 18.35 -0.05
CA VAL A 271 19.39 18.07 0.63
C VAL A 271 20.50 18.87 0.00
N ALA A 272 21.27 19.60 0.80
CA ALA A 272 22.37 20.41 0.34
C ALA A 272 23.70 19.63 0.45
N ASP A 273 23.94 19.03 1.61
CA ASP A 273 25.04 18.10 1.84
C ASP A 273 24.45 16.71 2.08
N VAL A 274 24.66 15.80 1.13
CA VAL A 274 24.08 14.46 1.16
C VAL A 274 24.53 13.69 2.40
N GLY A 275 25.80 13.81 2.81
CA GLY A 275 26.32 13.08 3.96
C GLY A 275 25.84 13.68 5.28
N GLU A 276 25.94 14.99 5.43
CA GLU A 276 25.60 15.65 6.70
C GLU A 276 24.08 15.66 6.95
N ASP A 277 23.28 16.02 5.94
CA ASP A 277 21.84 16.19 6.13
C ASP A 277 21.13 14.85 6.35
N LEU A 278 21.53 13.78 5.64
CA LEU A 278 20.90 12.47 5.79
C LEU A 278 21.34 11.75 7.07
N ALA A 279 22.56 11.96 7.56
CA ALA A 279 23.03 11.39 8.83
C ALA A 279 22.18 11.83 10.04
N ARG A 280 21.45 12.94 9.93
CA ARG A 280 20.48 13.37 10.96
C ARG A 280 19.31 12.39 11.09
N TYR A 281 18.90 11.76 9.99
CA TYR A 281 17.71 10.92 9.92
C TYR A 281 17.99 9.42 9.88
N PHE A 282 19.17 9.02 9.38
CA PHE A 282 19.52 7.61 9.20
C PHE A 282 20.71 7.22 10.08
N ASP A 283 20.71 5.96 10.53
CA ASP A 283 21.91 5.34 11.07
C ASP A 283 22.85 4.94 9.92
N ALA A 284 24.16 5.01 10.15
CA ALA A 284 25.15 4.84 9.09
C ALA A 284 25.07 3.45 8.43
N ASP A 285 24.83 2.39 9.20
CA ASP A 285 24.70 1.01 8.70
C ASP A 285 23.40 0.77 7.91
N GLN A 286 22.42 1.68 8.00
CA GLN A 286 21.17 1.63 7.27
C GLN A 286 21.17 2.45 5.97
N LEU A 287 22.14 3.37 5.81
CA LEU A 287 22.24 4.27 4.66
C LEU A 287 23.39 3.87 3.74
N GLU A 288 23.15 3.85 2.43
CA GLU A 288 24.17 3.51 1.43
C GLU A 288 25.33 4.51 1.40
N ARG A 289 26.54 4.05 1.08
CA ARG A 289 27.75 4.88 0.96
C ARG A 289 27.58 6.06 0.01
N ARG A 290 26.87 5.87 -1.11
CA ARG A 290 26.58 6.98 -2.05
C ARG A 290 25.69 8.08 -1.46
N TYR A 291 25.02 7.79 -0.36
CA TYR A 291 24.22 8.76 0.40
C TYR A 291 24.89 9.17 1.71
N GLY A 292 26.19 8.88 1.87
CA GLY A 292 26.99 9.26 3.04
C GLY A 292 26.90 8.31 4.23
N GLY A 293 26.30 7.13 4.08
CA GLY A 293 26.32 6.10 5.12
C GLY A 293 27.48 5.10 5.00
N ALA A 294 27.40 4.02 5.77
CA ALA A 294 28.37 2.92 5.81
C ALA A 294 27.92 1.68 5.04
N LYS A 295 26.60 1.52 4.79
CA LYS A 295 26.03 0.39 4.07
C LYS A 295 26.58 0.32 2.65
N ALA A 296 26.98 -0.86 2.20
CA ALA A 296 27.41 -1.04 0.82
C ALA A 296 26.29 -0.63 -0.15
N ASN A 297 26.64 0.04 -1.24
CA ASN A 297 25.68 0.40 -2.28
C ASN A 297 25.05 -0.87 -2.83
N ILE A 298 23.72 -0.88 -2.88
CA ILE A 298 22.96 -2.05 -3.29
C ILE A 298 23.11 -2.16 -4.81
N LYS A 299 23.37 -3.36 -5.31
CA LYS A 299 23.55 -3.62 -6.76
C LYS A 299 22.37 -4.39 -7.36
N ARG A 300 21.76 -5.26 -6.55
CA ARG A 300 20.58 -6.05 -6.92
C ARG A 300 19.43 -5.60 -6.03
N TYR A 301 18.41 -5.02 -6.65
CA TYR A 301 17.31 -4.37 -5.91
C TYR A 301 16.22 -5.38 -5.54
N TYR A 302 16.04 -6.43 -6.36
CA TYR A 302 15.09 -7.50 -6.11
C TYR A 302 15.67 -8.90 -6.43
N PRO A 303 15.37 -9.95 -5.64
CA PRO A 303 14.62 -9.90 -4.39
C PRO A 303 15.36 -9.14 -3.27
N ILE A 304 14.59 -8.60 -2.33
CA ILE A 304 15.09 -7.77 -1.24
C ILE A 304 15.85 -8.65 -0.24
N THR A 305 17.18 -8.65 -0.33
CA THR A 305 18.06 -9.58 0.43
C THR A 305 19.09 -8.87 1.30
N HIS A 306 19.18 -7.56 1.17
CA HIS A 306 20.26 -6.73 1.71
C HIS A 306 19.85 -5.92 2.95
N LEU A 307 18.67 -6.20 3.52
CA LEU A 307 18.22 -5.53 4.75
C LEU A 307 18.98 -6.07 5.95
N SER A 308 19.16 -5.21 6.95
CA SER A 308 19.95 -5.48 8.15
C SER A 308 19.17 -5.10 9.41
N SER A 309 19.63 -5.63 10.54
CA SER A 309 19.12 -5.33 11.87
C SER A 309 20.31 -5.19 12.82
N LYS A 310 20.18 -4.40 13.88
CA LYS A 310 21.13 -4.35 15.01
C LYS A 310 21.22 -5.69 15.74
N TYR A 311 20.23 -6.56 15.57
CA TYR A 311 20.27 -7.94 16.08
C TYR A 311 21.09 -8.89 15.18
N ASN A 312 21.66 -8.41 14.07
CA ASN A 312 22.59 -9.17 13.21
C ASN A 312 23.78 -9.74 13.99
N GLU A 313 24.18 -9.10 15.09
CA GLU A 313 25.33 -9.52 15.89
C GLU A 313 25.01 -10.65 16.88
N LYS A 314 23.73 -10.96 17.11
CA LYS A 314 23.33 -12.11 17.94
C LYS A 314 23.56 -13.42 17.19
N LYS A 315 24.76 -13.97 17.32
CA LYS A 315 25.08 -15.35 16.91
C LYS A 315 24.39 -16.33 17.86
N GLY A 316 23.60 -17.28 17.36
CA GLY A 316 22.99 -18.32 18.18
C GLY A 316 21.74 -18.98 17.60
N ALA A 317 21.06 -19.79 18.41
CA ALA A 317 19.93 -20.64 18.00
C ALA A 317 18.72 -19.88 17.41
N HIS A 318 18.60 -18.56 17.66
CA HIS A 318 17.47 -17.74 17.23
C HIS A 318 17.72 -16.92 15.95
N GLU A 319 18.89 -17.00 15.33
CA GLU A 319 19.27 -16.15 14.18
C GLU A 319 18.24 -16.23 13.04
N GLN A 320 17.85 -17.44 12.63
CA GLN A 320 16.89 -17.64 11.54
C GLN A 320 15.48 -17.13 11.88
N LEU A 321 15.09 -17.21 13.16
CA LEU A 321 13.81 -16.70 13.64
C LEU A 321 13.80 -15.16 13.54
N LEU A 322 14.86 -14.50 14.00
CA LEU A 322 14.98 -13.04 13.98
C LEU A 322 15.09 -12.47 12.56
N LYS A 323 15.72 -13.20 11.63
CA LYS A 323 15.71 -12.89 10.19
C LYS A 323 14.29 -12.90 9.61
N THR A 324 13.42 -13.77 10.10
CA THR A 324 12.08 -13.99 9.54
C THR A 324 10.95 -13.40 10.40
N CYS A 325 11.24 -12.38 11.22
CA CYS A 325 10.26 -11.68 12.08
C CYS A 325 8.98 -11.22 11.35
N HIS A 326 9.01 -10.96 10.04
CA HIS A 326 7.83 -10.62 9.26
C HIS A 326 6.74 -11.71 9.31
N ARG A 327 7.09 -12.96 9.65
CA ARG A 327 6.15 -14.07 9.89
C ARG A 327 5.26 -13.86 11.11
N CYS A 328 5.61 -12.96 12.03
CA CYS A 328 4.74 -12.57 13.14
C CYS A 328 3.46 -11.85 12.66
N LEU A 329 3.48 -11.33 11.42
CA LEU A 329 2.42 -10.50 10.87
C LEU A 329 1.36 -11.34 10.16
N GLY A 330 0.26 -11.64 10.85
CA GLY A 330 -0.96 -12.14 10.21
C GLY A 330 -1.73 -11.01 9.53
N LEU A 331 -2.72 -11.34 8.69
CA LEU A 331 -3.57 -10.33 8.04
C LEU A 331 -4.26 -9.38 9.04
N PRO A 332 -4.85 -9.87 10.16
CA PRO A 332 -5.37 -9.00 11.22
C PRO A 332 -4.31 -8.08 11.84
N THR A 333 -3.06 -8.55 12.00
CA THR A 333 -1.95 -7.74 12.52
C THR A 333 -1.66 -6.57 11.59
N VAL A 334 -1.52 -6.86 10.29
CA VAL A 334 -1.17 -5.87 9.26
C VAL A 334 -2.28 -4.86 9.05
N ARG A 335 -3.52 -5.33 9.06
CA ARG A 335 -4.70 -4.47 8.92
C ARG A 335 -4.76 -3.45 10.06
N GLY A 336 -4.42 -3.89 11.28
CA GLY A 336 -4.59 -3.10 12.49
C GLY A 336 -6.05 -2.74 12.73
N GLN A 337 -6.29 -1.96 13.78
CA GLN A 337 -7.63 -1.56 14.19
C GLN A 337 -7.65 -0.09 14.59
N LEU A 338 -8.68 0.63 14.15
CA LEU A 338 -8.96 1.95 14.72
C LEU A 338 -9.51 1.78 16.13
N TRP A 339 -9.10 2.67 17.02
CA TRP A 339 -9.68 2.74 18.34
C TRP A 339 -11.12 3.23 18.27
N ARG A 340 -11.99 2.64 19.08
CA ARG A 340 -13.41 2.97 19.16
C ARG A 340 -13.72 3.58 20.52
N ARG A 341 -14.62 4.55 20.52
CA ARG A 341 -15.05 5.23 21.75
C ARG A 341 -15.67 4.22 22.73
N GLY A 342 -15.26 4.28 23.99
CA GLY A 342 -15.84 3.45 25.06
C GLY A 342 -15.34 1.99 25.08
N VAL A 343 -14.37 1.64 24.25
CA VAL A 343 -13.74 0.32 24.22
C VAL A 343 -12.25 0.49 24.54
N PRO A 344 -11.61 -0.34 25.39
CA PRO A 344 -10.16 -0.27 25.57
C PRO A 344 -9.42 -0.55 24.24
N PRO A 345 -8.19 -0.02 24.06
CA PRO A 345 -7.39 -0.33 22.89
C PRO A 345 -7.22 -1.84 22.73
N ALA A 346 -7.67 -2.38 21.59
CA ALA A 346 -7.51 -3.79 21.32
C ALA A 346 -6.03 -4.10 21.05
N PRO A 347 -5.45 -5.12 21.70
CA PRO A 347 -4.07 -5.51 21.44
C PRO A 347 -3.92 -5.97 19.99
N LEU A 348 -2.71 -5.79 19.45
CA LEU A 348 -2.36 -6.37 18.15
C LEU A 348 -2.54 -7.89 18.22
N ARG A 349 -3.17 -8.43 17.17
CA ARG A 349 -3.37 -9.87 17.03
C ARG A 349 -2.26 -10.43 16.18
N PHE A 350 -1.33 -11.18 16.76
CA PHE A 350 -0.17 -11.71 16.03
C PHE A 350 -0.43 -13.11 15.48
N ALA A 351 0.32 -13.49 14.44
CA ALA A 351 0.33 -14.87 13.92
C ALA A 351 1.00 -15.82 14.92
N ARG A 352 0.69 -17.13 14.85
CA ARG A 352 1.21 -18.16 15.77
C ARG A 352 2.74 -18.17 15.84
N GLU A 353 3.39 -17.88 14.71
CA GLU A 353 4.82 -17.78 14.53
C GLU A 353 5.47 -16.67 15.38
N ALA A 354 4.69 -15.75 15.94
CA ALA A 354 5.21 -14.68 16.79
C ALA A 354 5.73 -15.19 18.14
N MET A 355 5.17 -16.26 18.70
CA MET A 355 5.58 -16.77 20.03
C MET A 355 7.11 -17.00 20.17
N PRO A 356 7.74 -17.83 19.31
CA PRO A 356 9.18 -18.07 19.42
C PRO A 356 10.02 -16.81 19.17
N VAL A 357 9.51 -15.86 18.38
CA VAL A 357 10.20 -14.57 18.15
C VAL A 357 10.14 -13.70 19.39
N PHE A 358 8.98 -13.60 20.04
CA PHE A 358 8.81 -12.81 21.26
C PHE A 358 9.64 -13.40 22.41
N GLU A 359 9.66 -14.72 22.56
CA GLU A 359 10.53 -15.42 23.52
C GLU A 359 12.01 -15.13 23.26
N ALA A 360 12.47 -15.25 22.02
CA ALA A 360 13.84 -14.93 21.63
C ALA A 360 14.24 -13.46 21.89
N LEU A 361 13.26 -12.56 21.94
CA LEU A 361 13.46 -11.14 22.25
C LEU A 361 13.27 -10.80 23.73
N GLY A 362 12.87 -11.76 24.57
CA GLY A 362 12.51 -11.51 25.97
C GLY A 362 11.26 -10.63 26.12
N LEU A 363 10.39 -10.61 25.10
CA LEU A 363 9.13 -9.87 25.13
C LEU A 363 8.03 -10.69 25.81
N PRO A 364 7.06 -10.04 26.47
CA PRO A 364 5.90 -10.73 27.01
C PRO A 364 5.11 -11.41 25.89
N GLN A 365 4.56 -12.59 26.16
CA GLN A 365 3.79 -13.31 25.14
C GLN A 365 2.62 -12.45 24.62
N PRO A 366 2.35 -12.44 23.31
CA PRO A 366 1.26 -11.64 22.77
C PRO A 366 -0.08 -12.08 23.34
N THR A 367 -0.90 -11.11 23.75
CA THR A 367 -2.18 -11.36 24.44
C THR A 367 -3.21 -12.05 23.55
N VAL A 368 -3.16 -11.85 22.24
CA VAL A 368 -4.09 -12.44 21.27
C VAL A 368 -3.31 -13.03 20.11
N MET A 369 -3.45 -14.35 19.94
CA MET A 369 -2.85 -15.12 18.86
C MET A 369 -3.93 -15.56 17.88
N LEU A 370 -3.63 -15.49 16.58
CA LEU A 370 -4.52 -16.01 15.55
C LEU A 370 -4.40 -17.54 15.48
N VAL A 371 -5.54 -18.22 15.51
CA VAL A 371 -5.61 -19.67 15.23
C VAL A 371 -5.56 -19.83 13.71
N SER A 372 -4.57 -20.58 13.22
CA SER A 372 -4.17 -20.64 11.82
C SER A 372 -5.25 -21.21 10.88
N ARG A 373 -5.85 -20.34 10.06
CA ARG A 373 -6.40 -20.73 8.74
C ARG A 373 -5.92 -19.83 7.61
N GLU A 374 -5.61 -18.57 7.89
CA GLU A 374 -5.31 -17.55 6.87
C GLU A 374 -3.88 -17.63 6.31
N ASP A 375 -2.96 -18.34 6.98
CA ASP A 375 -1.54 -18.44 6.60
C ASP A 375 -1.02 -19.90 6.54
N LEU A 376 -1.89 -20.92 6.46
CA LEU A 376 -1.43 -22.30 6.23
C LEU A 376 -0.70 -22.37 4.87
N PRO A 377 0.51 -22.96 4.80
CA PRO A 377 1.12 -23.25 3.52
C PRO A 377 0.15 -24.12 2.72
N TYR A 378 -0.22 -23.66 1.53
CA TYR A 378 -1.14 -24.33 0.60
C TYR A 378 -0.74 -25.79 0.26
N ALA A 379 0.46 -26.23 0.66
CA ALA A 379 0.96 -27.59 0.49
C ALA A 379 0.35 -28.63 1.45
N ASP A 380 -0.23 -28.20 2.60
CA ASP A 380 -0.63 -29.14 3.67
C ASP A 380 -2.14 -29.24 3.89
N LEU A 381 -2.96 -28.67 3.01
CA LEU A 381 -4.42 -28.84 3.06
C LEU A 381 -4.83 -30.02 2.17
N PRO A 382 -5.56 -31.04 2.69
CA PRO A 382 -6.19 -32.02 1.83
C PRO A 382 -7.18 -31.31 0.90
N PRO A 383 -7.39 -31.81 -0.33
CA PRO A 383 -8.33 -31.23 -1.27
C PRO A 383 -9.75 -31.41 -0.71
N CYS A 384 -10.21 -30.46 0.09
CA CYS A 384 -11.55 -30.45 0.63
C CYS A 384 -12.36 -29.39 -0.12
N GLU A 385 -13.47 -29.84 -0.72
CA GLU A 385 -14.36 -29.13 -1.65
C GLU A 385 -15.17 -27.98 -1.00
N VAL A 386 -14.63 -27.31 0.02
CA VAL A 386 -15.27 -26.13 0.59
C VAL A 386 -14.72 -24.88 -0.13
N PRO A 387 -15.56 -24.10 -0.84
CA PRO A 387 -15.11 -22.92 -1.56
C PRO A 387 -14.42 -21.93 -0.61
N ILE A 388 -13.18 -21.58 -0.91
CA ILE A 388 -12.46 -20.50 -0.23
C ILE A 388 -13.08 -19.20 -0.71
N VAL A 389 -13.86 -18.54 0.15
CA VAL A 389 -14.42 -17.22 -0.10
C VAL A 389 -13.28 -16.19 -0.12
N PRO A 390 -12.95 -15.59 -1.28
CA PRO A 390 -11.86 -14.65 -1.39
C PRO A 390 -12.25 -13.31 -0.75
N GLU A 391 -11.35 -12.72 0.04
CA GLU A 391 -11.59 -11.39 0.62
C GLU A 391 -12.02 -10.37 -0.47
N GLY A 392 -13.06 -9.59 -0.21
CA GLY A 392 -13.63 -8.59 -1.11
C GLY A 392 -14.52 -9.14 -2.23
N THR A 393 -14.93 -10.41 -2.19
CA THR A 393 -16.06 -10.91 -3.00
C THR A 393 -17.39 -10.67 -2.29
N THR A 394 -18.49 -10.81 -3.02
CA THR A 394 -19.85 -10.76 -2.46
C THR A 394 -20.05 -11.79 -1.35
N GLU A 395 -19.39 -12.96 -1.43
CA GLU A 395 -19.47 -13.96 -0.36
C GLU A 395 -18.68 -13.56 0.91
N ASP A 396 -17.62 -12.75 0.80
CA ASP A 396 -16.87 -12.22 1.97
C ASP A 396 -17.75 -11.23 2.74
N VAL A 397 -18.52 -10.40 2.01
CA VAL A 397 -19.52 -9.50 2.57
C VAL A 397 -20.70 -10.26 3.22
N GLN A 398 -21.05 -11.44 2.71
CA GLN A 398 -22.10 -12.30 3.30
C GLN A 398 -21.62 -13.09 4.53
N LEU A 399 -20.36 -13.52 4.57
CA LEU A 399 -19.74 -14.05 5.79
C LEU A 399 -19.64 -12.97 6.87
N ASP A 400 -19.39 -11.72 6.48
CA ASP A 400 -19.42 -10.57 7.37
C ASP A 400 -20.83 -10.32 7.95
N GLU A 401 -21.91 -10.49 7.18
CA GLU A 401 -23.29 -10.45 7.71
C GLU A 401 -23.54 -11.56 8.73
N LEU A 402 -23.00 -12.77 8.49
CA LEU A 402 -23.14 -13.91 9.40
C LEU A 402 -22.37 -13.69 10.72
N ASP A 403 -21.13 -13.19 10.67
CA ASP A 403 -20.35 -12.86 11.87
C ASP A 403 -20.96 -11.69 12.65
N HIS A 404 -21.52 -10.69 11.95
CA HIS A 404 -22.22 -9.57 12.59
C HIS A 404 -23.56 -10.01 13.22
N LEU A 405 -24.26 -10.99 12.65
CA LEU A 405 -25.44 -11.65 13.22
C LEU A 405 -25.11 -12.56 14.40
N LEU A 406 -23.93 -13.19 14.42
CA LEU A 406 -23.47 -14.01 15.54
C LEU A 406 -22.95 -13.15 16.71
N LEU A 407 -22.35 -11.99 16.43
CA LEU A 407 -21.86 -11.06 17.44
C LEU A 407 -22.95 -10.12 17.98
N SER A 408 -23.97 -9.80 17.17
CA SER A 408 -25.19 -9.15 17.66
C SER A 408 -26.11 -10.22 18.25
N LYS A 409 -26.12 -10.36 19.58
CA LYS A 409 -26.98 -11.32 20.30
C LYS A 409 -28.48 -11.14 19.98
N LYS A 410 -28.97 -11.70 18.88
CA LYS A 410 -30.38 -11.96 18.54
C LYS A 410 -30.49 -13.01 17.41
N CYS A 411 -29.87 -14.18 17.55
CA CYS A 411 -30.30 -15.32 16.75
C CYS A 411 -30.02 -16.64 17.48
N SER A 412 -31.07 -17.40 17.79
CA SER A 412 -30.95 -18.75 18.32
C SER A 412 -30.39 -19.67 17.23
N VAL A 413 -29.38 -20.45 17.60
CA VAL A 413 -28.67 -21.41 16.74
C VAL A 413 -29.58 -22.61 16.43
N ALA A 414 -30.56 -22.43 15.55
CA ALA A 414 -31.44 -23.54 15.14
C ALA A 414 -31.90 -23.52 13.67
N THR A 415 -31.52 -22.55 12.83
CA THR A 415 -32.17 -22.40 11.51
C THR A 415 -31.25 -22.23 10.29
N VAL A 416 -29.94 -22.49 10.39
CA VAL A 416 -29.01 -22.26 9.25
C VAL A 416 -28.48 -23.55 8.59
N PHE A 417 -28.87 -24.75 9.05
CA PHE A 417 -28.55 -25.98 8.32
C PHE A 417 -29.70 -26.99 8.31
N PRO A 418 -30.55 -27.02 7.28
CA PRO A 418 -31.25 -28.23 6.93
C PRO A 418 -30.34 -29.08 6.02
N ASN A 419 -30.16 -30.34 6.41
CA ASN A 419 -29.65 -31.47 5.63
C ASN A 419 -28.13 -31.59 5.43
N ALA A 420 -27.48 -32.17 6.45
CA ALA A 420 -26.45 -33.19 6.23
C ALA A 420 -26.82 -34.46 7.02
N ARG A 421 -27.68 -35.29 6.45
CA ARG A 421 -27.77 -36.72 6.76
C ARG A 421 -27.93 -37.49 5.47
N GLY A 422 -26.92 -38.30 5.13
CA GLY A 422 -26.95 -39.22 4.01
C GLY A 422 -27.89 -40.41 4.25
N GLY A 423 -28.33 -41.02 3.15
CA GLY A 423 -29.08 -42.27 3.16
C GLY A 423 -29.57 -42.64 1.77
N TYR A 424 -28.91 -43.61 1.14
CA TYR A 424 -29.24 -44.31 -0.10
C TYR A 424 -30.66 -44.93 -0.10
N GLN A 425 -31.39 -44.82 -1.22
CA GLN A 425 -32.13 -45.88 -1.97
C GLN A 425 -33.42 -45.39 -2.65
N GLY A 426 -33.61 -45.80 -3.92
CA GLY A 426 -34.92 -46.14 -4.47
C GLY A 426 -35.44 -45.29 -5.63
N ASP A 427 -35.44 -45.87 -6.83
CA ASP A 427 -36.18 -45.45 -8.03
C ASP A 427 -37.67 -45.16 -7.78
N VAL A 428 -38.25 -44.24 -8.58
CA VAL A 428 -39.50 -44.43 -9.38
C VAL A 428 -39.95 -43.11 -10.06
N LYS A 429 -39.99 -43.17 -11.41
CA LYS A 429 -40.89 -42.56 -12.44
C LYS A 429 -41.41 -41.09 -12.36
N GLN A 430 -41.14 -40.40 -13.48
CA GLN A 430 -41.78 -39.24 -14.16
C GLN A 430 -43.33 -39.10 -14.07
N PRO A 431 -43.99 -37.94 -14.41
CA PRO A 431 -43.76 -37.08 -15.60
C PRO A 431 -44.00 -35.53 -15.43
N PRO A 432 -43.88 -34.70 -16.51
CA PRO A 432 -43.61 -33.26 -16.43
C PRO A 432 -44.85 -32.36 -16.66
N ARG A 433 -44.74 -31.08 -16.31
CA ARG A 433 -45.61 -29.99 -16.83
C ARG A 433 -44.81 -28.74 -17.19
N GLN A 434 -45.05 -28.27 -18.41
CA GLN A 434 -44.67 -26.99 -19.02
C GLN A 434 -45.37 -25.81 -18.31
N VAL A 435 -44.80 -24.59 -18.37
CA VAL A 435 -45.38 -23.39 -19.03
C VAL A 435 -44.34 -22.23 -19.07
N ALA A 436 -44.43 -21.49 -20.18
CA ALA A 436 -43.68 -20.38 -20.78
C ALA A 436 -43.18 -19.17 -19.93
N PRO A 437 -42.22 -18.39 -20.49
CA PRO A 437 -41.79 -17.08 -19.98
C PRO A 437 -42.57 -15.91 -20.59
N LEU A 438 -42.78 -14.84 -19.81
CA LEU A 438 -43.41 -13.58 -20.22
C LEU A 438 -42.36 -12.51 -20.50
N LEU A 439 -42.30 -12.08 -21.76
CA LEU A 439 -41.66 -10.88 -22.29
C LEU A 439 -42.74 -9.79 -22.42
N VAL A 440 -42.46 -8.56 -21.98
CA VAL A 440 -43.19 -7.36 -22.42
C VAL A 440 -42.17 -6.26 -22.71
N GLU A 441 -42.05 -5.93 -24.00
CA GLU A 441 -41.52 -4.66 -24.49
C GLU A 441 -42.61 -3.58 -24.42
N ALA A 442 -42.21 -2.33 -24.21
CA ALA A 442 -42.92 -1.17 -24.76
C ALA A 442 -41.93 -0.01 -24.97
N SER A 443 -41.98 0.57 -26.17
CA SER A 443 -41.11 1.62 -26.69
C SER A 443 -41.94 2.85 -27.11
N LEU A 444 -41.23 3.98 -27.33
CA LEU A 444 -41.61 5.20 -28.08
C LEU A 444 -42.53 6.22 -27.36
N SER A 445 -42.42 7.56 -27.47
CA SER A 445 -41.58 8.44 -28.32
C SER A 445 -41.66 9.94 -27.92
N ARG A 446 -40.61 10.71 -28.31
CA ARG A 446 -40.55 12.08 -28.88
C ARG A 446 -41.13 13.32 -28.16
N SER A 447 -40.29 14.35 -27.96
CA SER A 447 -40.27 15.62 -28.75
C SER A 447 -39.32 16.69 -28.14
N GLY A 448 -38.55 17.39 -28.99
CA GLY A 448 -37.78 18.62 -28.65
C GLY A 448 -38.57 19.90 -29.00
N PRO A 449 -38.00 21.11 -28.84
CA PRO A 449 -37.27 21.72 -29.97
C PRO A 449 -36.08 22.66 -29.63
N ASN A 450 -35.34 23.00 -30.70
CA ASN A 450 -34.19 23.91 -30.84
C ASN A 450 -34.46 25.39 -30.49
N PHE A 451 -33.42 26.19 -30.16
CA PHE A 451 -33.26 27.58 -30.66
C PHE A 451 -31.82 28.15 -30.54
N VAL A 452 -31.18 28.36 -31.70
CA VAL A 452 -30.45 29.55 -32.26
C VAL A 452 -29.48 30.43 -31.40
N LYS A 453 -28.29 30.70 -31.99
CA LYS A 453 -27.24 31.75 -31.75
C LYS A 453 -27.36 32.87 -32.84
N PRO A 454 -26.62 34.03 -32.91
CA PRO A 454 -25.65 34.76 -32.05
C PRO A 454 -25.93 36.32 -32.04
N PRO A 455 -25.01 37.33 -31.88
CA PRO A 455 -23.73 37.59 -32.60
C PRO A 455 -22.53 38.11 -31.76
N ARG A 456 -21.40 38.34 -32.48
CA ARG A 456 -20.03 38.72 -32.08
C ARG A 456 -19.83 40.20 -31.75
N CYS A 457 -18.76 40.49 -30.99
CA CYS A 457 -17.77 41.59 -31.08
C CYS A 457 -16.69 41.32 -29.99
N SER A 458 -15.42 41.72 -29.99
CA SER A 458 -14.40 42.17 -30.96
C SER A 458 -13.13 42.41 -30.10
N GLY A 459 -11.91 42.17 -30.62
CA GLY A 459 -10.70 42.89 -30.16
C GLY A 459 -9.68 42.14 -29.29
N ASP A 460 -8.67 41.60 -29.97
CA ASP A 460 -7.22 41.65 -29.71
C ASP A 460 -6.48 40.91 -28.56
N SER A 461 -5.41 40.26 -29.05
CA SER A 461 -4.08 40.04 -28.46
C SER A 461 -3.91 38.91 -27.43
N ASN A 462 -3.64 37.69 -27.93
CA ASN A 462 -2.59 36.77 -27.43
C ASN A 462 -2.66 35.39 -28.13
N GLU A 463 -2.31 35.33 -29.42
CA GLU A 463 -2.03 34.08 -30.10
C GLU A 463 -0.51 33.87 -30.17
N LEU A 464 0.03 33.13 -29.19
CA LEU A 464 1.27 32.33 -29.35
C LEU A 464 1.55 31.37 -28.18
N VAL A 465 0.62 31.15 -27.23
CA VAL A 465 0.86 30.29 -26.05
C VAL A 465 -0.18 29.16 -25.86
N VAL A 466 -1.15 28.99 -26.77
CA VAL A 466 -2.28 28.05 -26.55
C VAL A 466 -2.24 26.78 -27.44
N ALA A 467 -1.22 26.59 -28.28
CA ALA A 467 -1.15 25.41 -29.15
C ALA A 467 -0.68 24.09 -28.48
N ALA A 468 -0.55 24.02 -27.15
CA ALA A 468 -0.02 22.83 -26.45
C ALA A 468 -0.95 22.21 -25.40
N VAL A 469 -2.23 22.63 -25.31
CA VAL A 469 -3.15 22.18 -24.23
C VAL A 469 -4.43 21.50 -24.73
N GLU A 470 -4.67 21.41 -26.05
CA GLU A 470 -5.90 20.78 -26.59
C GLU A 470 -5.74 19.39 -27.22
N GLU A 471 -4.64 18.67 -26.94
CA GLU A 471 -4.44 17.28 -27.41
C GLU A 471 -4.41 16.24 -26.27
N CYS A 472 -5.15 16.50 -25.19
CA CYS A 472 -5.31 15.55 -24.07
C CYS A 472 -6.77 15.42 -23.60
N ARG A 473 -7.74 15.62 -24.49
CA ARG A 473 -9.16 15.53 -24.13
C ARG A 473 -10.10 14.86 -25.14
N ASN A 474 -9.57 13.95 -25.97
CA ASN A 474 -10.35 12.90 -26.61
C ASN A 474 -9.75 11.54 -26.29
#